data_AF-A0AA37NBJ8-F1
#
_entry.id   AF-A0AA37NBJ8-F1
#
_cell.length_a   1.000
_cell.length_b   1.000
_cell.length_c   1.000
_cell.angle_alpha   90.00
_cell.angle_beta   90.00
_cell.angle_gamma   90.00
#
_symmetry.space_group_name_H-M   'P 1'
#
loop_
_entity.id
_entity.type
_entity.pdbx_description
1 polymer ?
#
loop_
_entity_poly.entity_id
_entity_poly.type
_entity_poly.pdbx_seq_one_letter_code
_entity_poly.pdbx_strand_id
1 'polypeptide(L)'
;MAWKDTYPKDHAPSAEEIDAFVGSPLWGALCRTVEETYGAAPRIEYSCCSMAPGWNVKYKKGGRALCTLYPNEGYFSCMVVVGERVLPEAELLVTACDPYTQELFRNTKVSMGGKWLYIDVKSEPVLRDTLRFISLRAAGK
;
A
#
# COMPACT_ATOMS: atom_id res chain seq x y z
N MET A 1 7.24 -18.42 -6.04
CA MET A 1 6.43 -19.15 -5.02
C MET A 1 5.44 -18.17 -4.39
N ALA A 2 4.25 -18.61 -3.95
CA ALA A 2 3.31 -17.67 -3.34
C ALA A 2 3.70 -17.36 -1.88
N TRP A 3 3.71 -16.08 -1.52
CA TRP A 3 4.09 -15.54 -0.20
C TRP A 3 3.41 -16.26 0.97
N LYS A 4 2.09 -16.47 0.88
CA LYS A 4 1.27 -17.17 1.89
C LYS A 4 1.65 -18.64 2.11
N ASP A 5 2.24 -19.29 1.10
CA ASP A 5 2.66 -20.69 1.16
C ASP A 5 4.10 -20.81 1.65
N THR A 6 4.85 -19.70 1.62
CA THR A 6 6.23 -19.61 2.11
C THR A 6 6.27 -19.32 3.61
N TYR A 7 5.34 -18.50 4.12
CA TYR A 7 5.25 -18.13 5.53
C TYR A 7 3.89 -18.51 6.13
N PRO A 8 3.81 -19.63 6.88
CA PRO A 8 2.57 -20.03 7.54
C PRO A 8 2.20 -19.05 8.68
N LYS A 9 0.94 -19.12 9.14
CA LYS A 9 0.38 -18.16 10.12
C LYS A 9 1.08 -18.18 11.48
N ASP A 10 1.63 -19.33 11.87
CA ASP A 10 2.34 -19.55 13.13
C ASP A 10 3.81 -19.10 13.08
N HIS A 11 4.31 -18.72 11.89
CA HIS A 11 5.66 -18.23 11.70
C HIS A 11 5.65 -16.84 11.04
N ALA A 12 5.78 -15.81 11.87
CA ALA A 12 5.87 -14.44 11.39
C ALA A 12 7.22 -14.21 10.69
N PRO A 13 7.23 -13.71 9.44
CA PRO A 13 8.47 -13.31 8.78
C PRO A 13 9.06 -12.08 9.47
N SER A 14 10.38 -12.01 9.46
CA SER A 14 11.14 -10.80 9.76
C SER A 14 11.00 -9.76 8.65
N ALA A 15 11.36 -8.51 8.95
CA ALA A 15 11.38 -7.44 7.95
C ALA A 15 12.38 -7.73 6.81
N GLU A 16 13.51 -8.36 7.15
CA GLU A 16 14.57 -8.76 6.20
C GLU A 16 14.08 -9.85 5.24
N GLU A 17 13.34 -10.83 5.75
CA GLU A 17 12.71 -11.88 4.93
C GLU A 17 11.65 -11.34 3.98
N ILE A 18 10.85 -10.37 4.43
CA ILE A 18 9.88 -9.68 3.57
C ILE A 18 10.61 -8.92 2.45
N ASP A 19 11.63 -8.12 2.81
CA ASP A 19 12.41 -7.34 1.84
C ASP A 19 13.09 -8.24 0.81
N ALA A 20 13.73 -9.32 1.26
CA ALA A 20 14.37 -10.31 0.40
C ALA A 20 13.36 -11.00 -0.54
N PHE A 21 12.16 -11.34 -0.06
CA PHE A 21 11.12 -11.93 -0.89
C PHE A 21 10.56 -10.96 -1.93
N VAL A 22 10.35 -9.69 -1.55
CA VAL A 22 9.89 -8.66 -2.47
C VAL A 22 10.94 -8.38 -3.53
N GLY A 23 12.22 -8.37 -3.16
CA GLY A 23 13.35 -8.27 -4.09
C GLY A 23 13.32 -7.00 -4.95
N SER A 24 12.69 -5.92 -4.46
CA SER A 24 12.51 -4.66 -5.20
C SER A 24 13.01 -3.47 -4.39
N PRO A 25 13.88 -2.61 -4.95
CA PRO A 25 14.36 -1.41 -4.25
C PRO A 25 13.23 -0.41 -3.94
N LEU A 26 12.11 -0.49 -4.67
CA LEU A 26 10.94 0.35 -4.47
C LEU A 26 10.27 0.07 -3.12
N TRP A 27 10.39 -1.16 -2.60
CA TRP A 27 9.87 -1.54 -1.28
C TRP A 27 10.54 -0.72 -0.19
N GLY A 28 11.87 -0.80 -0.12
CA GLY A 28 12.66 -0.04 0.84
C GLY A 28 12.45 1.47 0.69
N ALA A 29 12.32 1.96 -0.54
CA ALA A 29 12.04 3.39 -0.79
C ALA A 29 10.68 3.83 -0.20
N LEU A 30 9.61 3.04 -0.40
CA LEU A 30 8.31 3.36 0.16
C LEU A 30 8.32 3.28 1.69
N CYS A 31 8.85 2.19 2.26
CA CYS A 31 8.92 2.00 3.72
C CYS A 31 9.65 3.17 4.40
N ARG A 32 10.86 3.50 3.96
CA ARG A 32 11.62 4.64 4.48
C ARG A 32 10.85 5.95 4.37
N THR A 33 10.27 6.23 3.21
CA THR A 33 9.53 7.49 3.02
C THR A 33 8.35 7.60 3.98
N VAL A 34 7.58 6.53 4.18
CA VAL A 34 6.43 6.52 5.09
C VAL A 34 6.88 6.67 6.54
N GLU A 35 7.93 5.95 6.94
CA GLU A 35 8.49 6.01 8.30
C GLU A 35 9.02 7.41 8.62
N GLU A 36 9.85 7.99 7.74
CA GLU A 36 10.45 9.31 7.92
C GLU A 36 9.42 10.44 7.87
N THR A 37 8.48 10.39 6.93
CA THR A 37 7.50 11.49 6.73
C THR A 37 6.44 11.51 7.83
N TYR A 38 6.02 10.33 8.30
CA TYR A 38 4.86 10.24 9.19
C TYR A 38 5.19 9.80 10.62
N GLY A 39 6.43 9.38 10.90
CA GLY A 39 6.84 8.80 12.18
C GLY A 39 6.08 7.52 12.51
N ALA A 40 5.63 6.79 11.48
CA ALA A 40 4.78 5.61 11.65
C ALA A 40 5.63 4.34 11.59
N ALA A 41 5.66 3.57 12.68
CA ALA A 41 6.35 2.28 12.71
C ALA A 41 5.58 1.20 11.91
N PRO A 42 6.28 0.30 11.20
CA PRO A 42 5.66 -0.82 10.50
C PRO A 42 5.03 -1.81 11.49
N ARG A 43 3.89 -2.40 11.11
CA ARG A 43 3.28 -3.52 11.82
C ARG A 43 3.10 -4.69 10.88
N ILE A 44 3.76 -5.80 11.17
CA ILE A 44 3.61 -7.06 10.45
C ILE A 44 2.36 -7.75 10.99
N GLU A 45 1.31 -7.85 10.17
CA GLU A 45 0.02 -8.39 10.56
C GLU A 45 -0.36 -9.55 9.61
N TYR A 46 -0.89 -10.66 10.14
CA TYR A 46 -1.42 -11.75 9.31
C TYR A 46 -2.87 -11.45 8.90
N SER A 47 -3.16 -11.49 7.61
CA SER A 47 -4.50 -11.36 7.06
C SER A 47 -5.10 -12.75 6.77
N CYS A 48 -6.29 -13.00 7.32
CA CYS A 48 -7.14 -14.14 6.94
C CYS A 48 -8.18 -13.76 5.87
N CYS A 49 -8.10 -12.55 5.30
CA CYS A 49 -9.03 -12.11 4.25
C CYS A 49 -8.84 -12.96 2.99
N SER A 50 -9.94 -13.43 2.40
CA SER A 50 -9.91 -14.26 1.20
C SER A 50 -9.26 -13.58 -0.01
N MET A 51 -9.32 -12.24 -0.07
CA MET A 51 -8.76 -11.46 -1.18
C MET A 51 -7.25 -11.26 -1.11
N ALA A 52 -6.69 -11.22 0.10
CA ALA A 52 -5.26 -10.99 0.32
C ALA A 52 -4.81 -11.73 1.59
N PRO A 53 -4.77 -13.07 1.56
CA PRO A 53 -4.33 -13.87 2.70
C PRO A 53 -2.80 -13.82 2.86
N GLY A 54 -2.33 -13.89 4.11
CA GLY A 54 -0.91 -13.91 4.46
C GLY A 54 -0.43 -12.66 5.20
N TRP A 55 0.88 -12.61 5.43
CA TRP A 55 1.53 -11.51 6.16
C TRP A 55 1.57 -10.22 5.33
N ASN A 56 1.24 -9.08 5.95
CA ASN A 56 1.32 -7.75 5.34
C ASN A 56 2.02 -6.78 6.28
N VAL A 57 2.52 -5.66 5.74
CA VAL A 57 3.09 -4.57 6.53
C VAL A 57 2.13 -3.39 6.53
N LYS A 58 1.67 -2.99 7.72
CA LYS A 58 0.67 -1.94 7.88
C LYS A 58 1.24 -0.73 8.59
N TYR A 59 1.03 0.45 8.01
CA TYR A 59 1.38 1.73 8.62
C TYR A 59 0.11 2.43 9.13
N LYS A 60 0.13 2.86 10.39
CA LYS A 60 -0.99 3.56 11.03
C LYS A 60 -0.54 4.89 11.62
N LYS A 61 -1.39 5.91 11.55
CA LYS A 61 -1.23 7.21 12.20
C LYS A 61 -2.55 7.63 12.84
N GLY A 62 -2.51 8.01 14.12
CA GLY A 62 -3.72 8.42 14.86
C GLY A 62 -4.85 7.36 14.86
N GLY A 63 -4.50 6.08 14.95
CA GLY A 63 -5.47 4.97 14.93
C GLY A 63 -5.99 4.58 13.54
N ARG A 64 -5.67 5.34 12.49
CA ARG A 64 -6.09 5.07 11.11
C ARG A 64 -4.96 4.49 10.28
N ALA A 65 -5.29 3.56 9.39
CA ALA A 65 -4.34 3.06 8.40
C ALA A 65 -4.00 4.15 7.37
N LEU A 66 -2.70 4.38 7.17
CA LEU A 66 -2.15 5.17 6.07
C LEU A 66 -2.11 4.33 4.79
N CYS A 67 -1.48 3.16 4.89
CA CYS A 67 -1.44 2.15 3.84
C CYS A 67 -1.23 0.75 4.42
N THR A 68 -1.45 -0.27 3.59
CA THR A 68 -1.08 -1.67 3.89
C THR A 68 -0.33 -2.23 2.69
N LEU A 69 0.84 -2.81 2.93
CA LEU A 69 1.72 -3.35 1.90
C LEU A 69 1.65 -4.87 1.89
N TYR A 70 1.52 -5.42 0.70
CA TYR A 70 1.39 -6.85 0.44
C TYR A 70 2.60 -7.31 -0.36
N PRO A 71 3.46 -8.17 0.20
CA PRO A 71 4.61 -8.71 -0.49
C PRO A 71 4.21 -9.56 -1.70
N ASN A 72 4.84 -9.33 -2.85
CA ASN A 72 4.79 -10.21 -4.02
C ASN A 72 6.22 -10.47 -4.52
N GLU A 73 6.43 -11.51 -5.31
CA GLU A 73 7.77 -11.79 -5.85
C GLU A 73 8.13 -10.74 -6.92
N GLY A 74 9.18 -9.95 -6.66
CA GLY A 74 9.68 -8.90 -7.56
C GLY A 74 8.95 -7.54 -7.50
N TYR A 75 7.87 -7.42 -6.73
CA TYR A 75 7.11 -6.18 -6.55
C TYR A 75 6.26 -6.23 -5.28
N PHE A 76 5.49 -5.19 -4.98
CA PHE A 76 4.53 -5.23 -3.89
C PHE A 76 3.26 -4.48 -4.26
N SER A 77 2.15 -4.84 -3.62
CA SER A 77 0.92 -4.08 -3.74
C SER A 77 0.73 -3.19 -2.52
N CYS A 78 0.35 -1.94 -2.73
CA CYS A 78 0.06 -0.98 -1.68
C CYS A 78 -1.42 -0.63 -1.68
N MET A 79 -2.12 -0.98 -0.60
CA MET A 79 -3.50 -0.58 -0.39
C MET A 79 -3.57 0.80 0.27
N VAL A 80 -4.25 1.74 -0.38
CA VAL A 80 -4.52 3.09 0.14
C VAL A 80 -6.02 3.39 0.02
N VAL A 81 -6.63 3.86 1.09
CA VAL A 81 -8.06 4.21 1.10
C VAL A 81 -8.23 5.72 0.87
N VAL A 82 -8.68 6.10 -0.32
CA VAL A 82 -9.09 7.48 -0.63
C VAL A 82 -10.49 7.68 -0.07
N GLY A 83 -10.57 8.29 1.11
CA GLY A 83 -11.84 8.58 1.77
C GLY A 83 -12.63 9.67 1.05
N GLU A 84 -13.95 9.68 1.21
CA GLU A 84 -14.86 10.64 0.56
C GLU A 84 -14.42 12.10 0.67
N ARG A 85 -13.89 12.50 1.83
CA ARG A 85 -13.45 13.89 2.11
C ARG A 85 -12.30 14.38 1.22
N VAL A 86 -11.45 13.48 0.74
CA VAL A 86 -10.28 13.80 -0.09
C VAL A 86 -10.45 13.28 -1.53
N LEU A 87 -11.65 12.81 -1.87
CA LEU A 87 -11.95 12.28 -3.19
C LEU A 87 -11.86 13.36 -4.29
N PRO A 88 -12.35 14.61 -4.09
CA PRO A 88 -12.17 15.67 -5.10
C PRO A 88 -10.70 15.97 -5.41
N GLU A 89 -9.85 16.04 -4.39
CA GLU A 89 -8.41 16.25 -4.55
C GLU A 89 -7.74 15.05 -5.23
N ALA A 90 -8.22 13.83 -4.95
CA ALA A 90 -7.73 12.62 -5.60
C ALA A 90 -8.12 12.55 -7.09
N GLU A 91 -9.34 12.98 -7.46
CA GLU A 91 -9.78 13.08 -8.85
C GLU A 91 -8.92 14.08 -9.65
N LEU A 92 -8.46 15.17 -9.03
CA LEU A 92 -7.51 16.10 -9.66
C LEU A 92 -6.11 15.48 -9.74
N LEU A 93 -5.64 14.89 -8.65
CA LEU A 93 -4.31 14.30 -8.56
C LEU A 93 -4.09 13.21 -9.61
N VAL A 94 -5.09 12.35 -9.81
CA VAL A 94 -4.96 11.20 -10.70
C VAL A 94 -4.74 11.60 -12.16
N THR A 95 -5.20 12.78 -12.60
CA THR A 95 -5.00 13.25 -13.98
C THR A 95 -3.52 13.42 -14.36
N ALA A 96 -2.63 13.59 -13.38
CA ALA A 96 -1.19 13.73 -13.55
C ALA A 96 -0.40 12.47 -13.18
N CYS A 97 -1.09 11.35 -12.91
CA CYS A 97 -0.47 10.07 -12.55
C CYS A 97 -0.12 9.23 -13.79
N ASP A 98 0.62 8.15 -13.56
CA ASP A 98 0.90 7.12 -14.56
C ASP A 98 -0.42 6.53 -15.13
N PRO A 99 -0.47 6.17 -16.44
CA PRO A 99 -1.66 5.57 -17.04
C PRO A 99 -2.22 4.36 -16.28
N TYR A 100 -1.35 3.53 -15.71
CA TYR A 100 -1.77 2.40 -14.86
C TYR A 100 -2.57 2.89 -13.64
N THR A 101 -2.04 3.89 -12.94
CA THR A 101 -2.68 4.47 -11.76
C THR A 101 -4.01 5.14 -12.12
N GLN A 102 -4.07 5.83 -13.26
CA GLN A 102 -5.29 6.44 -13.79
C GLN A 102 -6.40 5.42 -14.03
N GLU A 103 -6.05 4.34 -14.73
CA GLU A 103 -7.00 3.27 -15.03
C GLU A 103 -7.47 2.56 -13.76
N LEU A 104 -6.54 2.22 -12.86
CA LEU A 104 -6.85 1.61 -11.56
C LEU A 104 -7.86 2.47 -10.77
N PHE A 105 -7.59 3.77 -10.66
CA PHE A 105 -8.46 4.69 -9.93
C PHE A 105 -9.85 4.80 -10.55
N ARG A 106 -9.92 4.89 -11.89
CA ARG A 106 -11.18 4.94 -12.65
C ARG A 106 -12.04 3.70 -12.42
N ASN A 107 -11.40 2.52 -12.46
CA ASN A 107 -12.08 1.23 -12.32
C ASN A 107 -12.42 0.89 -10.87
N THR A 108 -11.75 1.52 -9.90
CA THR A 108 -12.03 1.30 -8.47
C THR A 108 -13.33 1.99 -8.06
N LYS A 109 -14.32 1.19 -7.63
CA LYS A 109 -15.58 1.72 -7.09
C LYS A 109 -15.42 2.23 -5.66
N VAL A 110 -16.26 3.19 -5.28
CA VAL A 110 -16.40 3.59 -3.87
C VAL A 110 -17.06 2.46 -3.09
N SER A 111 -16.48 2.10 -1.96
CA SER A 111 -17.00 1.11 -1.02
C SER A 111 -16.54 1.47 0.40
N MET A 112 -17.37 1.20 1.41
CA MET A 112 -17.02 1.44 2.82
C MET A 112 -16.45 2.86 3.09
N GLY A 113 -17.04 3.89 2.49
CA GLY A 113 -16.65 5.30 2.70
C GLY A 113 -15.41 5.78 1.93
N GLY A 114 -14.98 5.08 0.87
CA GLY A 114 -13.89 5.55 0.01
C GLY A 114 -13.57 4.64 -1.18
N LYS A 115 -12.62 5.05 -2.03
CA LYS A 115 -11.99 4.16 -3.02
C LYS A 115 -10.84 3.42 -2.35
N TRP A 116 -10.88 2.09 -2.40
CA TRP A 116 -9.84 1.22 -1.85
C TRP A 116 -8.88 0.85 -2.98
N LEU A 117 -7.87 1.69 -3.19
CA LEU A 117 -6.90 1.51 -4.27
C LEU A 117 -5.92 0.41 -3.86
N TYR A 118 -5.80 -0.63 -4.67
CA TYR A 118 -4.82 -1.70 -4.50
C TYR A 118 -3.78 -1.58 -5.62
N ILE A 119 -2.71 -0.82 -5.33
CA ILE A 119 -1.76 -0.33 -6.34
C ILE A 119 -0.58 -1.29 -6.43
N ASP A 120 -0.36 -1.95 -7.57
CA ASP A 120 0.84 -2.74 -7.81
C ASP A 120 2.03 -1.82 -8.13
N VAL A 121 2.93 -1.66 -7.18
CA VAL A 121 4.09 -0.78 -7.30
C VAL A 121 5.22 -1.52 -8.02
N LYS A 122 5.20 -1.43 -9.35
CA LYS A 122 6.16 -2.09 -10.26
C LYS A 122 7.17 -1.14 -10.92
N SER A 123 7.02 0.17 -10.73
CA SER A 123 7.87 1.19 -11.35
C SER A 123 7.97 2.45 -10.49
N GLU A 124 8.99 3.26 -10.72
CA GLU A 124 9.16 4.53 -10.00
C GLU A 124 8.01 5.54 -10.21
N PRO A 125 7.44 5.73 -11.42
CA PRO A 125 6.25 6.56 -11.58
C PRO A 125 5.10 6.13 -10.66
N VAL A 126 4.82 4.83 -10.60
CA VAL A 126 3.74 4.28 -9.76
C VAL A 126 4.07 4.41 -8.27
N LEU A 127 5.35 4.29 -7.88
CA LEU A 127 5.79 4.59 -6.51
C LEU A 127 5.50 6.05 -6.14
N ARG A 128 5.84 7.00 -7.01
CA ARG A 128 5.57 8.43 -6.79
C ARG A 128 4.07 8.70 -6.64
N ASP A 129 3.25 8.10 -7.47
CA ASP A 129 1.80 8.22 -7.38
C ASP A 129 1.26 7.62 -6.07
N THR A 130 1.76 6.46 -5.68
CA THR A 130 1.38 5.78 -4.43
C THR A 130 1.67 6.66 -3.22
N LEU A 131 2.86 7.27 -3.16
CA LEU A 131 3.24 8.19 -2.08
C LEU A 131 2.34 9.44 -2.04
N ARG A 132 1.91 9.95 -3.20
CA ARG A 132 0.96 11.06 -3.30
C ARG A 132 -0.42 10.69 -2.72
N PHE A 133 -0.93 9.48 -3.01
CA PHE A 133 -2.18 9.00 -2.39
C PHE A 133 -2.06 8.77 -0.89
N ILE A 134 -0.92 8.25 -0.41
CA ILE A 134 -0.65 8.12 1.04
C ILE A 134 -0.67 9.51 1.69
N SER A 135 -0.12 10.52 1.02
CA SER A 135 -0.12 11.91 1.50
C SER A 135 -1.52 12.50 1.59
N LEU A 136 -2.36 12.29 0.57
CA LEU A 136 -3.79 12.67 0.62
C LEU A 136 -4.52 11.96 1.77
N ARG A 137 -4.26 10.66 1.97
CA ARG A 137 -4.85 9.89 3.08
C ARG A 137 -4.41 10.44 4.44
N ALA A 138 -3.16 10.83 4.59
CA ALA A 138 -2.65 11.41 5.84
C ALA A 138 -3.27 12.79 6.13
N ALA A 139 -3.55 13.59 5.09
CA ALA A 139 -4.15 14.92 5.22
C ALA A 139 -5.66 14.89 5.49
N GLY A 140 -6.37 13.88 4.96
CA GLY A 140 -7.82 13.71 5.13
C GLY A 140 -8.20 13.25 6.54
N LYS A 141 -8.21 14.17 7.51
CA LYS A 141 -8.77 13.95 8.86
C LYS A 141 -10.29 13.80 8.80
#